data_AF-A0A6A6DPP9-F1
#
_entry.id   AF-A0A6A6DPP9-F1
#
_cell.length_a   1.000
_cell.length_b   1.000
_cell.length_c   1.000
_cell.angle_alpha   90.00
_cell.angle_beta   90.00
_cell.angle_gamma   90.00
#
_symmetry.space_group_name_H-M   'P 1'
#
loop_
_entity.id
_entity.type
_entity.pdbx_description
1 polymer ?
#
loop_
_entity_poly.entity_id
_entity_poly.type
_entity_poly.pdbx_seq_one_letter_code
_entity_poly.pdbx_strand_id
1 'polypeptide(L)'
;SELCVWYALIALGYLTKTKTGSLKDARSGFVAASKQKTLLFHYNKAVKFLVQRISELFYSPEIGLISCILFICIEFLRGNYDTAFAHFNSGLNIISVYKRS
;
A
#
# COMPACT_ATOMS: atom_id res chain seq x y z
N SER A 1 -3.67 0.19 -16.86
CA SER A 1 -3.08 -0.08 -15.53
C SER A 1 -3.53 0.96 -14.55
N GLU A 2 -4.05 0.56 -13.39
CA GLU A 2 -4.53 1.49 -12.34
C GLU A 2 -3.36 2.07 -11.55
N LEU A 3 -3.27 3.41 -11.47
CA LEU A 3 -2.12 4.10 -10.87
C LEU A 3 -1.97 3.77 -9.38
N CYS A 4 -3.06 3.73 -8.62
CA CYS A 4 -3.03 3.40 -7.20
C CYS A 4 -2.36 2.04 -6.93
N VAL A 5 -2.75 1.02 -7.71
CA VAL A 5 -2.20 -0.34 -7.62
C VAL A 5 -0.72 -0.34 -7.97
N TRP A 6 -0.32 0.37 -9.02
CA TRP A 6 1.07 0.43 -9.47
C TRP A 6 2.00 1.06 -8.44
N TYR A 7 1.60 2.20 -7.86
CA TYR A 7 2.35 2.86 -6.80
C TYR A 7 2.43 2.01 -5.52
N ALA A 8 1.35 1.30 -5.17
CA ALA A 8 1.35 0.39 -4.02
C ALA A 8 2.29 -0.79 -4.22
N LEU A 9 2.31 -1.40 -5.42
CA LEU A 9 3.25 -2.47 -5.76
C LEU A 9 4.71 -2.04 -5.66
N ILE A 10 5.04 -0.83 -6.11
CA ILE A 10 6.41 -0.31 -5.96
C ILE A 10 6.77 -0.14 -4.49
N ALA A 11 5.89 0.46 -3.69
CA ALA A 11 6.10 0.62 -2.26
C ALA A 11 6.33 -0.74 -1.58
N LEU A 12 5.50 -1.74 -1.89
CA LEU A 12 5.66 -3.11 -1.39
C LEU A 12 7.01 -3.71 -1.81
N GLY A 13 7.44 -3.51 -3.05
CA GLY A 13 8.74 -3.96 -3.55
C GLY A 13 9.95 -3.37 -2.80
N TYR A 14 9.82 -2.14 -2.28
CA TYR A 14 10.86 -1.56 -1.41
C TYR A 14 10.93 -2.23 -0.03
N LEU A 15 9.84 -2.81 0.49
CA LEU A 15 9.83 -3.54 1.78
C LEU A 15 10.33 -4.98 1.66
N THR A 16 10.01 -5.67 0.57
CA THR A 16 10.43 -7.07 0.41
C THR A 16 11.93 -7.19 0.17
N LYS A 17 12.53 -6.19 -0.48
CA LYS A 17 13.98 -6.09 -0.72
C LYS A 17 14.79 -5.70 0.52
N THR A 18 14.19 -5.16 1.57
CA THR A 18 14.93 -4.78 2.80
C THR A 18 15.08 -5.92 3.80
N LYS A 19 14.16 -6.89 3.82
CA LYS A 19 14.26 -8.06 4.73
C LYS A 19 15.20 -9.16 4.23
N THR A 20 15.57 -9.17 2.95
CA THR A 20 16.28 -10.30 2.30
C THR A 20 17.79 -10.11 2.11
N GLY A 21 18.40 -9.01 2.54
CA GLY A 21 19.88 -8.95 2.52
C GLY A 21 20.52 -7.61 2.91
N SER A 22 21.38 -7.68 3.92
CA SER A 22 22.75 -7.15 3.96
C SER A 22 23.08 -6.40 5.25
N LEU A 23 23.84 -7.09 6.10
CA LEU A 23 24.67 -6.56 7.18
C LEU A 23 25.82 -5.73 6.55
N LYS A 24 25.68 -4.41 6.41
CA LYS A 24 26.82 -3.51 6.15
C LYS A 24 26.64 -2.15 6.84
N ASP A 25 27.37 -1.97 7.93
CA ASP A 25 27.35 -0.83 8.84
C ASP A 25 27.54 0.54 8.18
N ALA A 26 26.97 1.57 8.83
CA ALA A 26 26.95 3.01 8.51
C ALA A 26 26.40 3.43 7.14
N ARG A 27 26.86 2.84 6.03
CA ARG A 27 26.33 3.07 4.67
C ARG A 27 24.91 2.48 4.52
N SER A 28 24.58 1.47 5.33
CA SER A 28 23.23 0.93 5.51
C SER A 28 22.22 1.98 5.97
N GLY A 29 22.55 2.83 6.95
CA GLY A 29 21.59 3.75 7.55
C GLY A 29 21.03 4.78 6.56
N PHE A 30 21.90 5.40 5.76
CA PHE A 30 21.49 6.34 4.72
C PHE A 30 20.71 5.66 3.57
N VAL A 31 21.12 4.44 3.19
CA VAL A 31 20.40 3.65 2.19
C VAL A 31 19.04 3.18 2.71
N ALA A 32 18.92 2.82 3.98
CA ALA A 32 17.67 2.47 4.63
C ALA A 32 16.73 3.68 4.73
N ALA A 33 17.23 4.84 5.13
CA ALA A 33 16.47 6.08 5.21
C ALA A 33 15.97 6.55 3.83
N SER A 34 16.82 6.48 2.79
CA SER A 34 16.41 6.82 1.42
C SER A 34 15.39 5.84 0.85
N LYS A 35 15.56 4.53 1.08
CA LYS A 35 14.54 3.50 0.75
C LYS A 35 13.22 3.75 1.48
N GLN A 36 13.26 4.13 2.76
CA GLN A 36 12.06 4.46 3.53
C GLN A 36 11.36 5.71 2.98
N LYS A 37 12.10 6.75 2.60
CA LYS A 37 11.53 7.94 1.96
C LYS A 37 10.85 7.60 0.63
N THR A 38 11.50 6.80 -0.21
CA THR A 38 10.95 6.35 -1.49
C THR A 38 9.71 5.47 -1.30
N LEU A 39 9.74 4.56 -0.33
CA LEU A 39 8.58 3.77 0.07
C LEU A 39 7.38 4.67 0.44
N LEU A 40 7.58 5.60 1.37
CA LEU A 40 6.50 6.47 1.84
C LEU A 40 5.97 7.36 0.71
N PHE A 41 6.85 7.81 -0.19
CA PHE A 41 6.46 8.55 -1.37
C PHE A 41 5.50 7.75 -2.26
N HIS A 42 5.86 6.51 -2.61
CA HIS A 42 5.01 5.67 -3.47
C HIS A 42 3.74 5.24 -2.74
N TYR A 43 3.79 4.93 -1.45
CA TYR A 43 2.61 4.63 -0.63
C TYR A 43 1.62 5.79 -0.63
N ASN A 44 2.07 7.02 -0.35
CA ASN A 44 1.21 8.20 -0.32
C ASN A 44 0.63 8.53 -1.70
N LYS A 45 1.41 8.31 -2.78
CA LYS A 45 0.88 8.41 -4.15
C LYS A 45 -0.22 7.39 -4.41
N ALA A 46 -0.04 6.14 -3.96
CA ALA A 46 -1.04 5.10 -4.11
C ALA A 46 -2.36 5.48 -3.41
N VAL A 47 -2.29 5.95 -2.16
CA VAL A 47 -3.46 6.42 -1.40
C VAL A 47 -4.14 7.58 -2.13
N LYS A 48 -3.37 8.59 -2.58
CA LYS A 48 -3.92 9.73 -3.33
C LYS A 48 -4.69 9.29 -4.58
N PHE A 49 -4.09 8.41 -5.39
CA PHE A 49 -4.74 7.91 -6.60
C PHE A 49 -5.95 7.04 -6.30
N LEU A 50 -5.94 6.27 -5.20
CA LEU A 50 -7.10 5.49 -4.81
C LEU A 50 -8.27 6.38 -4.41
N VAL A 51 -8.03 7.41 -3.59
CA VAL A 51 -9.08 8.36 -3.17
C VAL A 51 -9.69 9.05 -4.39
N GLN A 52 -8.86 9.48 -5.34
CA GLN A 52 -9.35 10.04 -6.60
C GLN A 52 -10.21 9.02 -7.36
N ARG A 53 -9.73 7.78 -7.50
CA ARG A 53 -10.40 6.72 -8.27
C ARG A 53 -11.75 6.33 -7.66
N ILE A 54 -11.86 6.24 -6.33
CA ILE A 54 -13.12 5.94 -5.61
C ILE A 54 -14.13 7.07 -5.79
N SER A 55 -13.68 8.30 -6.05
CA SER A 55 -14.56 9.46 -6.26
C SER A 55 -15.15 9.52 -7.67
N GLU A 56 -14.72 8.64 -8.58
CA GLU A 56 -15.21 8.59 -9.95
C GLU A 56 -16.52 7.79 -10.06
N LEU A 57 -17.41 8.22 -10.96
CA LEU A 57 -18.72 7.59 -11.17
C LEU A 57 -18.63 6.10 -11.57
N PHE A 58 -17.57 5.72 -12.30
CA PHE A 58 -17.33 4.37 -12.81
C PHE A 58 -16.18 3.68 -12.08
N TYR A 59 -16.19 3.78 -10.75
CA TYR A 59 -15.24 3.08 -9.90
C TYR A 59 -15.55 1.57 -9.85
N SER A 60 -14.56 0.75 -10.15
CA SER A 60 -14.63 -0.71 -10.01
C SER A 60 -14.21 -1.11 -8.58
N PRO A 61 -15.08 -1.80 -7.81
CA PRO A 61 -14.78 -2.25 -6.45
C PRO A 61 -13.49 -3.07 -6.33
N GLU A 62 -13.16 -3.85 -7.37
CA GLU A 62 -11.95 -4.66 -7.47
C GLU A 62 -10.68 -3.82 -7.26
N ILE A 63 -10.67 -2.57 -7.72
CA ILE A 63 -9.51 -1.67 -7.59
C ILE A 63 -9.24 -1.33 -6.12
N GLY A 64 -10.27 -1.01 -5.35
CA GLY A 64 -10.11 -0.74 -3.92
C GLY A 64 -9.82 -1.99 -3.13
N LEU A 65 -10.38 -3.15 -3.51
CA LEU A 65 -10.06 -4.42 -2.86
C LEU A 65 -8.58 -4.81 -3.06
N ILE A 66 -8.07 -4.71 -4.28
CA ILE A 66 -6.64 -4.94 -4.58
C ILE A 66 -5.79 -3.94 -3.79
N SER A 67 -6.18 -2.66 -3.75
CA SER A 67 -5.46 -1.64 -2.99
C SER A 67 -5.46 -1.93 -1.48
N CYS A 68 -6.57 -2.38 -0.91
CA CYS A 68 -6.65 -2.78 0.50
C CYS A 68 -5.68 -3.93 0.79
N ILE A 69 -5.64 -4.98 -0.05
CA ILE A 69 -4.71 -6.11 0.12
C ILE A 69 -3.26 -5.62 0.11
N LEU A 70 -2.89 -4.75 -0.85
CA LEU A 70 -1.52 -4.23 -0.95
C LEU A 70 -1.16 -3.37 0.26
N PHE A 71 -2.06 -2.50 0.73
CA PHE A 71 -1.82 -1.68 1.92
C PHE A 71 -1.74 -2.52 3.19
N ILE A 72 -2.57 -3.55 3.34
CA ILE A 72 -2.46 -4.52 4.42
C ILE A 72 -1.06 -5.13 4.44
N CYS A 73 -0.58 -5.66 3.31
CA CYS A 73 0.77 -6.22 3.20
C CYS A 73 1.87 -5.22 3.57
N ILE A 74 1.77 -3.98 3.10
CA ILE A 74 2.73 -2.91 3.41
C ILE A 74 2.74 -2.61 4.92
N GLU A 75 1.58 -2.41 5.53
CA GLU A 75 1.46 -2.06 6.94
C GLU A 75 1.89 -3.22 7.86
N PHE A 76 1.54 -4.47 7.51
CA PHE A 76 2.07 -5.67 8.19
C PHE A 76 3.60 -5.71 8.16
N LEU A 77 4.21 -5.47 6.99
CA LEU A 77 5.66 -5.50 6.85
C LEU A 77 6.36 -4.36 7.62
N ARG A 78 5.67 -3.23 7.81
CA ARG A 78 6.11 -2.08 8.62
C ARG A 78 5.83 -2.23 10.12
N GLY A 79 5.07 -3.24 10.53
CA GLY A 79 4.67 -3.46 11.92
C GLY A 79 3.53 -2.55 12.40
N ASN A 80 2.81 -1.91 11.49
CA ASN A 80 1.72 -0.99 11.81
C ASN A 80 0.36 -1.71 11.69
N TYR A 81 0.08 -2.58 12.65
CA TYR A 81 -1.09 -3.47 12.61
C TYR A 81 -2.42 -2.71 12.68
N ASP A 82 -2.51 -1.62 13.43
CA ASP A 82 -3.74 -0.81 13.53
C ASP A 82 -4.16 -0.27 12.16
N THR A 83 -3.19 0.23 11.38
CA THR A 83 -3.47 0.72 10.03
C THR A 83 -3.77 -0.43 9.07
N ALA A 84 -3.13 -1.59 9.24
CA ALA A 84 -3.48 -2.79 8.47
C ALA A 84 -4.95 -3.22 8.72
N PHE A 85 -5.40 -3.21 9.98
CA PHE A 85 -6.79 -3.48 10.33
C PHE A 85 -7.76 -2.43 9.79
N ALA A 86 -7.37 -1.15 9.74
CA ALA A 86 -8.18 -0.11 9.10
C ALA A 86 -8.41 -0.40 7.60
N HIS A 87 -7.36 -0.84 6.88
CA HIS A 87 -7.48 -1.25 5.48
C HIS A 87 -8.33 -2.52 5.31
N PHE A 88 -8.20 -3.47 6.22
CA PHE A 88 -9.04 -4.67 6.25
C PHE A 88 -10.53 -4.32 6.41
N ASN A 89 -10.87 -3.49 7.39
CA ASN A 89 -12.24 -3.05 7.62
C ASN A 89 -12.80 -2.25 6.44
N SER A 90 -11.96 -1.40 5.82
CA SER A 90 -12.33 -0.69 4.58
C SER A 90 -12.66 -1.65 3.44
N GLY A 91 -11.87 -2.72 3.27
CA GLY A 91 -12.13 -3.78 2.30
C GLY A 91 -13.43 -4.53 2.56
N LEU A 92 -13.72 -4.88 3.82
CA LEU A 92 -15.00 -5.48 4.21
C LEU A 92 -16.19 -4.57 3.89
N ASN A 93 -16.05 -3.26 4.11
CA ASN A 93 -17.09 -2.30 3.76
C ASN A 93 -17.37 -2.29 2.25
N ILE A 94 -16.31 -2.28 1.40
CA ILE A 94 -16.45 -2.35 -0.06
C ILE A 94 -17.20 -3.63 -0.48
N ILE A 95 -16.83 -4.79 0.08
CA ILE A 95 -17.51 -6.07 -0.20
C ILE A 95 -18.99 -6.00 0.22
N SER A 96 -19.28 -5.41 1.38
CA SER A 96 -20.65 -5.32 1.89
C SER A 96 -21.56 -4.46 1.02
N VAL A 97 -21.03 -3.36 0.48
CA VAL A 97 -21.74 -2.48 -0.45
C VAL A 97 -21.95 -3.20 -1.78
N TYR A 98 -20.90 -3.83 -2.31
CA TYR A 98 -20.96 -4.56 -3.59
C TYR A 98 -21.95 -5.74 -3.57
N LYS A 99 -22.08 -6.45 -2.45
CA LYS A 99 -23.07 -7.54 -2.32
C LYS A 99 -24.52 -7.06 -2.28
N ARG A 100 -24.77 -5.77 -2.08
CA ARG A 100 -26.12 -5.17 -1.96
C ARG A 100 -26.59 -4.48 -3.25
N SER A 101 -25.68 -4.20 -4.18
CA SER A 101 -25.94 -3.62 -5.50
C SER A 101 -26.21 -4.70 -6.54
#